data_AF-A0A661FIC2-F1
#
_entry.id   AF-A0A661FIC2-F1
#
_cell.length_a   1.000
_cell.length_b   1.000
_cell.length_c   1.000
_cell.angle_alpha   90.00
_cell.angle_beta   90.00
_cell.angle_gamma   90.00
#
_symmetry.space_group_name_H-M   'P 1'
#
loop_
_entity.id
_entity.type
_entity.pdbx_description
1 polymer ?
#
loop_
_entity_poly.entity_id
_entity_poly.type
_entity_poly.pdbx_seq_one_letter_code
_entity_poly.pdbx_strand_id
1 'polypeptide(L)'
;MKLFLLLPLLVALMLGLSGCSEEQQNRLSRLGVTWLEGDYKVTYADGSHVKEWIIKNSKVTSDPDKGYYYFWATVDGKKVYVQTPIERSYLEEIK
;
A
#
# COMPACT_ATOMS: atom_id res chain seq x y z
N MET A 1 21.41 22.41 28.21
CA MET A 1 22.05 21.06 28.16
C MET A 1 21.17 19.98 27.52
N LYS A 2 19.85 19.89 27.77
CA LYS A 2 18.99 18.83 27.16
C LYS A 2 18.90 18.88 25.62
N LEU A 3 18.92 20.07 25.01
CA LEU A 3 18.82 20.23 23.54
C LEU A 3 20.02 19.64 22.78
N PHE A 4 21.23 19.72 23.34
CA PHE A 4 22.45 19.16 22.75
C PHE A 4 22.50 17.62 22.80
N LEU A 5 21.74 16.98 23.70
CA LEU A 5 21.61 15.52 23.78
C LEU A 5 20.57 14.96 22.79
N LEU A 6 19.60 15.77 22.36
CA LEU A 6 18.56 15.37 21.40
C LEU A 6 19.05 15.41 19.96
N LEU A 7 19.99 16.31 19.65
CA LEU A 7 20.55 16.47 18.31
C LEU A 7 21.24 15.19 17.77
N PRO A 8 22.15 14.51 18.51
CA PRO A 8 22.76 13.28 18.01
C PRO A 8 21.75 12.13 17.87
N LEU A 9 20.72 12.07 18.72
CA LEU A 9 19.65 11.10 18.60
C LEU A 9 18.82 11.32 17.32
N LEU A 10 18.51 12.58 17.01
CA LEU A 10 17.79 12.95 15.79
C LEU A 10 18.62 12.63 14.54
N VAL A 11 19.92 12.92 14.56
CA VAL A 11 20.84 12.61 13.47
C VAL A 11 20.98 11.09 13.27
N ALA A 12 21.12 10.33 14.36
CA ALA A 12 21.15 8.87 14.29
C ALA A 12 19.83 8.28 13.72
N LEU A 13 18.69 8.86 14.07
CA LEU A 13 17.39 8.46 13.53
C LEU A 13 17.30 8.76 12.02
N MET A 14 17.73 9.95 11.58
CA MET A 14 17.72 10.32 10.17
C MET A 14 18.66 9.44 9.32
N LEU A 15 19.84 9.11 9.84
CA LEU A 15 20.78 8.20 9.19
C LEU A 15 20.27 6.75 9.17
N GLY A 16 19.50 6.33 10.18
CA GLY A 16 18.83 5.03 10.21
C GLY A 16 17.70 4.92 9.17
N LEU A 17 17.03 6.03 8.85
CA LEU A 17 15.96 6.06 7.86
C LEU A 17 16.49 6.12 6.41
N SER A 18 17.70 6.63 6.17
CA SER A 18 18.30 6.69 4.82
C SER A 18 18.86 5.36 4.32
N GLY A 19 18.81 4.29 5.13
CA GLY A 19 19.37 2.97 4.82
C GLY A 19 18.37 1.89 4.40
N CYS A 20 17.07 2.19 4.26
CA CYS A 20 16.11 1.19 3.80
C CYS A 20 16.29 0.90 2.31
N SER A 21 16.50 -0.38 1.97
CA SER A 21 16.43 -0.84 0.58
C SER A 21 15.04 -0.58 -0.03
N GLU A 22 14.96 -0.47 -1.35
CA GLU A 22 13.68 -0.35 -2.06
C GLU A 22 12.72 -1.49 -1.69
N GLU A 23 13.23 -2.71 -1.50
CA GLU A 23 12.41 -3.84 -1.06
C GLU A 23 11.80 -3.62 0.33
N GLN A 24 12.57 -3.07 1.28
CA GLN A 24 12.06 -2.72 2.61
C GLN A 24 11.04 -1.59 2.54
N GLN A 25 11.28 -0.57 1.71
CA GLN A 25 10.32 0.52 1.49
C GLN A 25 9.01 -0.01 0.89
N ASN A 26 9.10 -0.90 -0.10
CA ASN A 26 7.95 -1.55 -0.72
C ASN A 26 7.18 -2.42 0.28
N ARG A 27 7.88 -3.19 1.12
CA ARG A 27 7.26 -3.96 2.19
C ARG A 27 6.54 -3.06 3.20
N LEU A 28 7.15 -1.96 3.61
CA LEU A 28 6.54 -1.01 4.54
C LEU A 28 5.31 -0.32 3.93
N SER A 29 5.41 0.11 2.67
CA SER A 29 4.30 0.70 1.92
C SER A 29 3.10 -0.26 1.84
N ARG A 30 3.36 -1.54 1.55
CA ARG A 30 2.32 -2.59 1.54
C ARG A 30 1.62 -2.74 2.89
N LEU A 31 2.36 -2.69 3.99
CA LEU A 31 1.76 -2.69 5.32
C LEU A 31 0.88 -1.44 5.53
N GLY A 32 1.34 -0.26 5.10
CA GLY A 32 0.62 1.01 5.20
C GLY A 32 -0.75 1.01 4.49
N VAL A 33 -0.87 0.37 3.33
CA VAL A 33 -2.14 0.21 2.60
C VAL A 33 -3.23 -0.41 3.49
N THR A 34 -2.86 -1.37 4.34
CA THR A 34 -3.77 -2.00 5.32
C THR A 34 -4.24 -1.05 6.43
N TRP A 35 -3.74 0.17 6.56
CA TRP A 35 -4.17 1.08 7.62
C TRP A 35 -4.90 2.32 7.11
N LEU A 36 -4.78 2.63 5.82
CA LEU A 36 -5.32 3.86 5.25
C LEU A 36 -6.63 3.58 4.50
N GLU A 37 -7.68 4.32 4.87
CA GLU A 37 -8.93 4.38 4.13
C GLU A 37 -8.85 5.51 3.11
N GLY A 38 -9.47 5.34 1.95
CA GLY A 38 -9.44 6.34 0.89
C GLY A 38 -10.15 5.90 -0.37
N ASP A 39 -9.98 6.71 -1.40
CA ASP A 39 -10.41 6.37 -2.75
C ASP A 39 -9.20 5.81 -3.50
N TYR A 40 -9.34 4.58 -4.02
CA TYR A 40 -8.28 3.88 -4.72
C TYR A 40 -8.76 3.38 -6.06
N LYS A 41 -7.90 3.49 -7.07
CA LYS A 41 -7.96 2.67 -8.27
C LYS A 41 -7.02 1.49 -8.08
N VAL A 42 -7.57 0.28 -8.12
CA VAL A 42 -6.80 -0.95 -8.15
C VAL A 42 -6.77 -1.45 -9.57
N THR A 43 -5.58 -1.64 -10.13
CA THR A 43 -5.43 -2.24 -11.46
C THR A 43 -4.63 -3.53 -11.33
N TYR A 44 -5.20 -4.62 -11.85
CA TYR A 44 -4.52 -5.89 -12.08
C TYR A 44 -4.17 -6.01 -13.56
N ALA A 45 -2.93 -6.40 -13.87
CA ALA A 45 -2.51 -6.63 -15.25
C ALA A 45 -1.66 -7.89 -15.40
N ASP A 46 -2.03 -8.72 -16.37
CA ASP A 46 -1.27 -9.88 -16.81
C ASP A 46 -1.29 -9.96 -18.35
N GLY A 47 -0.24 -9.42 -18.98
CA GLY A 47 -0.17 -9.28 -20.44
C GLY A 47 -1.31 -8.41 -20.96
N SER A 48 -2.17 -8.98 -21.81
CA SER A 48 -3.35 -8.30 -22.36
C SER A 48 -4.57 -8.33 -21.42
N HIS A 49 -4.51 -9.08 -20.32
CA HIS A 49 -5.61 -9.15 -19.36
C HIS A 49 -5.46 -8.04 -18.31
N VAL A 50 -6.29 -7.00 -18.43
CA VAL A 50 -6.31 -5.87 -17.49
C VAL A 50 -7.68 -5.78 -16.85
N LYS A 51 -7.72 -5.63 -15.52
CA LYS A 51 -8.93 -5.37 -14.75
C LYS A 51 -8.70 -4.21 -13.80
N GLU A 52 -9.71 -3.37 -13.67
CA GLU A 52 -9.66 -2.19 -12.83
C GLU A 52 -10.88 -2.13 -11.91
N TRP A 53 -10.64 -1.65 -10.69
CA TRP A 53 -11.69 -1.42 -9.71
C TRP A 53 -11.50 -0.04 -9.08
N ILE A 54 -12.59 0.70 -8.99
CA ILE A 54 -12.65 1.95 -8.24
C ILE A 54 -13.25 1.66 -6.87
N ILE A 55 -12.44 1.85 -5.84
CA ILE A 55 -12.79 1.66 -4.44
C ILE A 55 -12.98 3.06 -3.86
N LYS A 56 -14.17 3.36 -3.35
CA LYS A 56 -14.49 4.69 -2.78
C LYS A 56 -14.84 4.58 -1.32
N ASN A 57 -14.32 5.49 -0.51
CA ASN A 57 -14.51 5.58 0.94
C ASN A 57 -14.36 4.20 1.59
N SER A 58 -13.32 3.48 1.20
CA SER A 58 -13.14 2.11 1.66
C SER A 58 -11.66 1.77 1.71
N LYS A 59 -11.39 0.51 2.00
CA LYS A 59 -10.09 0.02 2.37
C LYS A 59 -9.63 -1.05 1.39
N VAL A 60 -8.41 -0.91 0.91
CA VAL A 60 -7.67 -2.02 0.32
C VAL A 60 -6.74 -2.58 1.37
N THR A 61 -6.72 -3.90 1.52
CA THR A 61 -5.87 -4.56 2.51
C THR A 61 -4.83 -5.42 1.81
N SER A 62 -3.61 -5.43 2.33
CA SER A 62 -2.55 -6.33 1.87
C SER A 62 -2.37 -7.48 2.87
N ASP A 63 -2.08 -8.67 2.34
CA ASP A 63 -1.50 -9.79 3.08
C ASP A 63 -0.14 -10.11 2.42
N PRO A 64 0.95 -9.43 2.82
CA PRO A 64 2.24 -9.55 2.15
C PRO A 64 2.81 -10.97 2.20
N ASP A 65 2.60 -11.69 3.30
CA ASP A 65 3.10 -13.05 3.48
C ASP A 65 2.39 -14.05 2.55
N LYS A 66 1.16 -13.73 2.11
CA LYS A 66 0.42 -14.52 1.11
C LYS A 66 0.46 -13.95 -0.30
N GLY A 67 1.01 -12.75 -0.49
CA GLY A 67 1.25 -12.17 -1.80
C GLY A 67 0.01 -11.59 -2.51
N TYR A 68 -1.05 -11.18 -1.79
CA TYR A 68 -2.24 -10.59 -2.43
C TYR A 68 -2.80 -9.36 -1.71
N TYR A 69 -3.46 -8.49 -2.48
CA TYR A 69 -4.40 -7.49 -1.99
C TYR A 69 -5.82 -8.03 -1.98
N TYR A 70 -6.64 -7.53 -1.07
CA TYR A 70 -8.06 -7.84 -1.03
C TYR A 70 -8.92 -6.66 -0.60
N PHE A 71 -10.12 -6.58 -1.16
CA PHE A 71 -11.04 -5.46 -0.98
C PHE A 71 -12.45 -5.81 -1.44
N TRP A 72 -13.41 -4.96 -1.06
CA TRP A 72 -14.77 -5.01 -1.58
C TRP A 72 -14.92 -4.00 -2.71
N ALA A 73 -15.30 -4.45 -3.90
CA ALA A 73 -15.59 -3.61 -5.05
C ALA A 73 -17.08 -3.65 -5.40
N THR A 74 -17.57 -2.63 -6.08
CA THR A 74 -18.91 -2.64 -6.68
C THR A 74 -18.77 -2.85 -8.18
N VAL A 75 -19.29 -3.98 -8.68
CA VAL A 75 -19.30 -4.33 -10.11
C VAL A 75 -20.76 -4.55 -10.50
N ASP A 76 -21.24 -3.83 -11.50
CA ASP A 76 -22.63 -3.89 -11.98
C ASP A 76 -23.67 -3.71 -10.86
N GLY A 77 -23.41 -2.79 -9.93
CA GLY A 77 -24.27 -2.50 -8.77
C GLY A 77 -24.23 -3.55 -7.66
N LYS A 78 -23.41 -4.60 -7.78
CA LYS A 78 -23.26 -5.66 -6.77
C LYS A 78 -21.93 -5.54 -6.05
N LYS A 79 -21.94 -5.69 -4.72
CA LYS A 79 -20.71 -5.83 -3.94
C LYS A 79 -20.08 -7.20 -4.19
N VAL A 80 -18.82 -7.19 -4.58
CA VAL A 80 -18.00 -8.38 -4.80
C VAL A 80 -16.73 -8.27 -3.97
N TYR A 81 -16.31 -9.39 -3.39
CA TYR A 81 -15.02 -9.49 -2.72
C TYR A 81 -13.97 -9.88 -3.76
N VAL A 82 -12.90 -9.10 -3.84
CA VAL A 82 -11.86 -9.25 -4.86
C VAL A 82 -10.53 -9.52 -4.17
N GLN A 83 -9.75 -10.43 -4.76
CA GLN A 83 -8.36 -10.69 -4.41
C GLN A 83 -7.50 -10.56 -5.66
N THR A 84 -6.36 -9.89 -5.54
CA THR A 84 -5.41 -9.67 -6.65
C THR A 84 -3.98 -9.89 -6.19
N PRO A 85 -3.11 -10.55 -6.98
CA PRO A 85 -1.73 -10.78 -6.60
C PRO A 85 -0.95 -9.46 -6.56
N ILE A 86 -0.18 -9.26 -5.49
CA ILE A 86 0.60 -8.03 -5.26
C ILE A 86 1.57 -7.75 -6.41
N GLU A 87 2.23 -8.78 -6.93
CA GLU A 87 3.24 -8.66 -7.98
C GLU A 87 2.70 -8.14 -9.31
N ARG A 88 1.38 -8.22 -9.52
CA ARG A 88 0.73 -7.85 -10.79
C ARG A 88 -0.35 -6.81 -10.60
N SER A 89 -0.37 -6.15 -9.45
CA SER A 89 -1.38 -5.18 -9.11
C SER A 89 -0.76 -3.89 -8.62
N TYR A 90 -1.32 -2.78 -9.05
CA TYR A 90 -0.93 -1.44 -8.62
C TYR A 90 -2.12 -0.75 -8.00
N LEU A 91 -1.80 0.02 -6.96
CA LEU A 91 -2.74 0.81 -6.17
C LEU A 91 -2.42 2.28 -6.40
N GLU A 92 -3.39 3.01 -6.92
CA GLU A 92 -3.30 4.44 -7.10
C GLU A 92 -4.35 5.09 -6.20
N GLU A 93 -3.93 5.93 -5.26
CA GLU A 93 -4.86 6.81 -4.54
C GLU A 93 -5.39 7.87 -5.50
N ILE A 94 -6.71 8.08 -5.49
CA ILE A 94 -7.40 9.02 -6.39
C ILE A 94 -8.11 10.11 -5.57
N LYS A 95 -8.20 11.33 -6.12
CA LYS A 95 -8.82 12.51 -5.51
C LYS A 95 -10.20 12.81 -6.08
#